data_AF-A0AAD8Z8U1-F1
#
_entry.id   AF-A0AAD8Z8U1-F1
#
_cell.length_a   1.000
_cell.length_b   1.000
_cell.length_c   1.000
_cell.angle_alpha   90.00
_cell.angle_beta   90.00
_cell.angle_gamma   90.00
#
_symmetry.space_group_name_H-M   'P 1'
#
loop_
_entity.id
_entity.type
_entity.pdbx_description
1 polymer ?
#
loop_
_entity_poly.entity_id
_entity_poly.type
_entity_poly.pdbx_seq_one_letter_code
_entity_poly.pdbx_strand_id
1 'polypeptide(L)'
;MRAAPFALAFKNAADVRRYSRLGAMLTHSCSLGYNGAVLQALAVHLSLQGTLALPQEFINKLISEMEAVEKDETAQRDSKALNLAEFPYCARLHKVKELMERNGVSIEEVISELGNGIAALESVPTAIFCVLHCLEAREGLPEHYGGLERTIAYSLALGGDTDTIACMAGAIAGAHYGILAIPQSWQRSCEGAEEADQLAERLYKLYHLDRPEDGMTMSDSNQPHSHGNKYSETTTPARKGNLTGSARKLKDNAADWHNLILKWDRLNEEGSSVAAKIVNSKISKESLKEHDVLMEGDHLSVAPSLVHQNSQELQAECTNLQNIVNKMAHILSKMEKMVSAGRGMCELEKFQYGAKGRPAPLFQTWSMQQFAEVSSRLYDVYKQELALKQTILQELAHTTNMDLSMVYLSSWLYQPYIEDSSKLLLESLLIETGHRAL
;
A
#
# COMPACT_ATOMS: atom_id res chain seq x y z
N MET A 1 -6.45 -0.73 8.03
CA MET A 1 -7.59 -0.92 7.11
C MET A 1 -8.12 -2.36 6.97
N ARG A 2 -7.34 -3.37 6.54
CA ARG A 2 -7.89 -4.69 6.10
C ARG A 2 -7.93 -5.82 7.15
N ALA A 3 -7.97 -5.50 8.44
CA ALA A 3 -7.82 -6.50 9.52
C ALA A 3 -9.14 -7.04 10.09
N ALA A 4 -10.28 -6.38 9.84
CA ALA A 4 -11.58 -6.78 10.37
C ALA A 4 -11.98 -8.24 10.05
N PRO A 5 -11.72 -8.79 8.85
CA PRO A 5 -12.11 -10.18 8.55
C PRO A 5 -11.49 -11.25 9.45
N PHE A 6 -10.34 -10.99 10.09
CA PHE A 6 -9.76 -11.94 11.04
C PHE A 6 -10.65 -12.10 12.27
N ALA A 7 -11.24 -11.03 12.79
CA ALA A 7 -12.20 -11.10 13.89
C ALA A 7 -13.49 -11.84 13.52
N LEU A 8 -13.87 -11.78 12.24
CA LEU A 8 -15.05 -12.46 11.69
C LEU A 8 -14.79 -13.92 11.33
N ALA A 9 -13.54 -14.38 11.30
CA ALA A 9 -13.18 -15.75 10.94
C ALA A 9 -12.73 -16.60 12.14
N PHE A 10 -12.30 -15.97 13.25
CA PHE A 10 -11.74 -16.66 14.41
C PHE A 10 -12.50 -16.28 15.69
N LYS A 11 -12.93 -17.29 16.47
CA LYS A 11 -13.72 -17.12 17.70
C LYS A 11 -12.91 -16.71 18.92
N ASN A 12 -11.63 -17.07 18.96
CA ASN A 12 -10.72 -16.87 20.09
C ASN A 12 -9.77 -15.70 19.83
N ALA A 13 -9.59 -14.84 20.84
CA ALA A 13 -8.72 -13.67 20.75
C ALA A 13 -7.27 -14.03 20.38
N ALA A 14 -6.77 -15.18 20.83
CA ALA A 14 -5.41 -15.65 20.50
C ALA A 14 -5.19 -15.82 18.99
N ASP A 15 -6.13 -16.44 18.28
CA ASP A 15 -6.02 -16.60 16.82
C ASP A 15 -6.28 -15.29 16.10
N VAL A 16 -7.21 -14.45 16.59
CA VAL A 16 -7.40 -13.09 16.06
C VAL A 16 -6.08 -12.33 16.10
N ARG A 17 -5.36 -12.32 17.22
CA ARG A 17 -4.03 -11.70 17.33
C ARG A 17 -3.03 -12.34 16.37
N ARG A 18 -2.93 -13.67 16.38
CA ARG A 18 -1.94 -14.40 15.57
C ARG A 18 -2.13 -14.15 14.08
N TYR A 19 -3.33 -14.35 13.55
CA TYR A 19 -3.57 -14.31 12.11
C TYR A 19 -3.70 -12.88 11.58
N SER A 20 -4.20 -11.93 12.38
CA SER A 20 -4.15 -10.51 11.98
C SER A 20 -2.72 -9.99 11.90
N ARG A 21 -1.84 -10.39 12.82
CA ARG A 21 -0.40 -10.09 12.75
C ARG A 21 0.22 -10.69 11.50
N LEU A 22 0.09 -12.01 11.29
CA LEU A 22 0.66 -12.70 10.13
C LEU A 22 0.13 -12.12 8.81
N GLY A 23 -1.17 -11.83 8.73
CA GLY A 23 -1.79 -11.22 7.56
C GLY A 23 -1.27 -9.80 7.27
N ALA A 24 -1.01 -9.01 8.31
CA ALA A 24 -0.43 -7.67 8.16
C ALA A 24 1.04 -7.72 7.71
N MET A 25 1.82 -8.66 8.26
CA MET A 25 3.25 -8.85 7.94
C MET A 25 3.52 -9.14 6.47
N LEU A 26 2.52 -9.58 5.69
CA LEU A 26 2.61 -9.70 4.23
C LEU A 26 2.96 -8.37 3.53
N THR A 27 2.74 -7.23 4.19
CA THR A 27 2.93 -5.89 3.62
C THR A 27 3.51 -4.86 4.58
N HIS A 28 3.36 -5.07 5.89
CA HIS A 28 3.84 -4.19 6.94
C HIS A 28 4.79 -4.96 7.84
N SER A 29 6.09 -4.83 7.61
CA SER A 29 7.13 -5.54 8.37
C SER A 29 7.48 -4.86 9.70
N CYS A 30 7.16 -3.57 9.85
CA CYS A 30 7.33 -2.84 11.10
C CYS A 30 6.18 -3.14 12.06
N SER A 31 6.51 -3.33 13.33
CA SER A 31 5.57 -3.61 14.43
C SER A 31 4.50 -2.55 14.59
N LEU A 32 4.79 -1.28 14.34
CA LEU A 32 3.75 -0.25 14.35
C LEU A 32 2.65 -0.58 13.34
N GLY A 33 3.00 -1.08 12.15
CA GLY A 33 2.02 -1.46 11.14
C GLY A 33 1.21 -2.70 11.53
N TYR A 34 1.89 -3.80 11.88
CA TYR A 34 1.17 -5.04 12.17
C TYR A 34 0.48 -5.05 13.54
N ASN A 35 0.98 -4.33 14.55
CA ASN A 35 0.30 -4.18 15.84
C ASN A 35 -0.94 -3.30 15.72
N GLY A 36 -0.95 -2.31 14.82
CA GLY A 36 -2.18 -1.58 14.49
C GLY A 36 -3.24 -2.47 13.84
N ALA A 37 -2.84 -3.41 13.00
CA ALA A 37 -3.75 -4.42 12.46
C ALA A 37 -4.30 -5.36 13.54
N VAL A 38 -3.46 -5.78 14.50
CA VAL A 38 -3.89 -6.56 15.67
C VAL A 38 -4.89 -5.79 16.52
N LEU A 39 -4.60 -4.52 16.86
CA LEU A 39 -5.51 -3.65 17.62
C LEU A 39 -6.86 -3.49 16.90
N GLN A 40 -6.85 -3.19 15.60
CA GLN A 40 -8.07 -3.07 14.82
C GLN A 40 -8.89 -4.37 14.82
N ALA A 41 -8.25 -5.53 14.66
CA ALA A 41 -8.93 -6.82 14.67
C ALA A 41 -9.51 -7.14 16.06
N LEU A 42 -8.77 -6.85 17.14
CA LEU A 42 -9.25 -7.01 18.51
C LEU A 42 -10.44 -6.10 18.82
N ALA A 43 -10.43 -4.85 18.35
CA ALA A 43 -11.54 -3.92 18.50
C ALA A 43 -12.82 -4.47 17.85
N VAL A 44 -12.73 -5.01 16.63
CA VAL A 44 -13.86 -5.69 15.97
C VAL A 44 -14.29 -6.93 16.74
N HIS A 45 -13.33 -7.76 17.20
CA HIS A 45 -13.61 -8.98 17.96
C HIS A 45 -14.39 -8.71 19.25
N LEU A 46 -13.95 -7.76 20.05
CA LEU A 46 -14.64 -7.37 21.29
C LEU A 46 -16.01 -6.75 21.02
N SER A 47 -16.17 -6.06 19.88
CA SER A 47 -17.44 -5.48 19.46
C SER A 47 -18.47 -6.56 19.11
N LEU A 48 -18.05 -7.62 18.40
CA LEU A 48 -18.88 -8.80 18.11
C LEU A 48 -19.34 -9.52 19.38
N GLN A 49 -18.52 -9.49 20.44
CA GLN A 49 -18.86 -10.05 21.75
C GLN A 49 -19.78 -9.15 22.58
N GLY A 50 -20.21 -8.00 22.05
CA GLY A 50 -21.09 -7.06 22.75
C GLY A 50 -20.38 -6.18 23.77
N THR A 51 -19.04 -6.22 23.86
CA THR A 51 -18.30 -5.48 24.90
C THR A 51 -18.45 -3.96 24.77
N LEU A 52 -18.74 -3.44 23.57
CA LEU A 52 -18.98 -2.00 23.36
C LEU A 52 -20.19 -1.46 24.12
N ALA A 53 -21.10 -2.32 24.61
CA ALA A 53 -22.17 -1.91 25.53
C ALA A 53 -21.64 -1.37 26.87
N LEU A 54 -20.38 -1.69 27.21
CA LEU A 54 -19.65 -1.19 28.37
C LEU A 54 -18.34 -0.51 27.89
N PRO A 55 -18.39 0.77 27.47
CA PRO A 55 -17.27 1.44 26.79
C PRO A 55 -15.96 1.41 27.58
N GLN A 56 -16.04 1.54 28.91
CA GLN A 56 -14.90 1.45 29.81
C GLN A 56 -14.29 0.05 29.86
N GLU A 57 -15.12 -1.01 29.83
CA GLU A 57 -14.62 -2.38 29.77
C GLU A 57 -13.96 -2.66 28.41
N PHE A 58 -14.56 -2.17 27.32
CA PHE A 58 -14.02 -2.30 25.97
C PHE A 58 -12.61 -1.71 25.86
N ILE A 59 -12.43 -0.46 26.26
CA ILE A 59 -11.12 0.20 26.14
C ILE A 59 -10.07 -0.42 27.08
N ASN A 60 -10.45 -0.80 28.30
CA ASN A 60 -9.53 -1.45 29.25
C ASN A 60 -9.07 -2.83 28.75
N LYS A 61 -9.96 -3.62 28.13
CA LYS A 61 -9.58 -4.89 27.49
C LYS A 61 -8.60 -4.69 26.33
N LEU A 62 -8.83 -3.68 25.48
CA LEU A 62 -7.90 -3.36 24.40
C LEU A 62 -6.52 -2.94 24.92
N ILE A 63 -6.46 -2.13 25.97
CA ILE A 63 -5.20 -1.74 26.61
C ILE A 63 -4.46 -2.99 27.12
N SER A 64 -5.14 -3.85 27.89
CA SER A 64 -4.52 -5.07 28.43
C SER A 64 -3.99 -6.02 27.34
N GLU A 65 -4.75 -6.18 26.25
CA GLU A 65 -4.32 -6.97 25.10
C GLU A 65 -3.11 -6.35 24.39
N MET A 66 -3.10 -5.02 24.23
CA MET A 66 -2.00 -4.31 23.59
C MET A 66 -0.74 -4.28 24.45
N GLU A 67 -0.85 -4.21 25.78
CA GLU A 67 0.30 -4.35 26.68
C GLU A 67 1.01 -5.69 26.46
N ALA A 68 0.25 -6.77 26.29
CA ALA A 68 0.82 -8.09 25.99
C ALA A 68 1.46 -8.15 24.59
N VAL A 69 0.86 -7.46 23.61
CA VAL A 69 1.35 -7.40 22.22
C VAL A 69 2.63 -6.56 22.08
N GLU A 70 2.73 -5.45 22.82
CA GLU A 70 3.82 -4.48 22.72
C GLU A 70 5.01 -4.82 23.63
N LYS A 71 4.86 -5.77 24.57
CA LYS A 71 5.98 -6.39 25.32
C LYS A 71 6.95 -7.20 24.44
N ASP A 72 6.58 -7.48 23.20
CA ASP A 72 7.44 -8.18 22.25
C ASP A 72 8.73 -7.39 21.95
N GLU A 73 9.88 -8.08 21.91
CA GLU A 73 11.20 -7.44 21.72
C GLU A 73 11.29 -6.66 20.40
N THR A 74 10.62 -7.13 19.34
CA THR A 74 10.61 -6.43 18.04
C THR A 74 9.79 -5.15 18.14
N ALA A 75 8.66 -5.19 18.85
CA ALA A 75 7.83 -4.01 19.10
C ALA A 75 8.58 -2.93 19.87
N GLN A 76 9.32 -3.31 20.92
CA GLN A 76 10.15 -2.38 21.69
C GLN A 76 11.30 -1.81 20.86
N ARG A 77 11.96 -2.65 20.05
CA ARG A 77 13.06 -2.21 19.17
C ARG A 77 12.60 -1.18 18.14
N ASP A 78 11.51 -1.46 17.44
CA ASP A 78 10.96 -0.56 16.42
C ASP A 78 10.48 0.77 17.03
N SER A 79 9.80 0.71 18.18
CA SER A 79 9.34 1.91 18.90
C SER A 79 10.52 2.80 19.30
N LYS A 80 11.59 2.20 19.83
CA LYS A 80 12.83 2.91 20.14
C LYS A 80 13.50 3.50 18.89
N ALA A 81 13.54 2.76 17.79
CA ALA A 81 14.13 3.24 16.52
C ALA A 81 13.42 4.48 15.97
N LEU A 82 12.14 4.66 16.31
CA LEU A 82 11.31 5.79 15.88
C LEU A 82 11.12 6.85 16.99
N ASN A 83 11.86 6.75 18.11
CA ASN A 83 11.76 7.65 19.27
C ASN A 83 10.33 7.79 19.83
N LEU A 84 9.59 6.69 19.85
CA LEU A 84 8.24 6.62 20.43
C LEU A 84 8.28 6.10 21.87
N ALA A 85 7.14 6.19 22.56
CA ALA A 85 6.94 5.53 23.86
C ALA A 85 7.18 4.01 23.74
N GLU A 86 7.52 3.36 24.85
CA GLU A 86 7.75 1.90 24.88
C GLU A 86 6.50 1.10 24.46
N PHE A 87 5.32 1.62 24.81
CA PHE A 87 4.00 1.05 24.49
C PHE A 87 3.16 2.07 23.71
N PRO A 88 3.48 2.33 22.42
CA PRO A 88 2.89 3.45 21.69
C PRO A 88 1.38 3.32 21.50
N TYR A 89 0.84 2.13 21.24
CA TYR A 89 -0.60 1.92 21.14
C TYR A 89 -1.28 2.02 22.50
N CYS A 90 -0.70 1.46 23.57
CA CYS A 90 -1.26 1.63 24.92
C CYS A 90 -1.32 3.12 25.31
N ALA A 91 -0.26 3.88 25.02
CA ALA A 91 -0.22 5.31 25.27
C ALA A 91 -1.35 6.05 24.53
N ARG A 92 -1.60 5.74 23.25
CA ARG A 92 -2.73 6.32 22.50
C ARG A 92 -4.09 5.86 23.04
N LEU A 93 -4.25 4.61 23.45
CA LEU A 93 -5.50 4.12 24.04
C LEU A 93 -5.81 4.76 25.40
N HIS A 94 -4.78 5.07 26.20
CA HIS A 94 -4.96 5.91 27.39
C HIS A 94 -5.41 7.32 27.03
N LYS A 95 -4.89 7.93 25.95
CA LYS A 95 -5.41 9.20 25.43
C LYS A 95 -6.87 9.11 24.97
N VAL A 96 -7.26 8.03 24.29
CA VAL A 96 -8.67 7.78 23.96
C VAL A 96 -9.53 7.77 25.23
N LYS A 97 -9.08 7.07 26.27
CA LYS A 97 -9.78 7.02 27.56
C LYS A 97 -9.89 8.41 28.23
N GLU A 98 -8.80 9.16 28.29
CA GLU A 98 -8.78 10.54 28.81
C GLU A 98 -9.77 11.44 28.07
N LEU A 99 -9.83 11.36 26.74
CA LEU A 99 -10.75 12.15 25.93
C LEU A 99 -12.22 11.76 26.17
N MET A 100 -12.50 10.49 26.44
CA MET A 100 -13.87 10.02 26.75
C MET A 100 -14.40 10.47 28.11
N GLU A 101 -13.52 10.84 29.03
CA GLU A 101 -13.91 11.34 30.36
C GLU A 101 -14.20 12.85 30.36
N ARG A 102 -13.94 13.56 29.25
CA ARG A 102 -14.18 15.00 29.13
C ARG A 102 -15.63 15.31 28.73
N ASN A 103 -16.16 16.43 29.22
CA ASN A 103 -17.52 16.91 28.92
C ASN A 103 -17.70 17.44 27.48
N GLY A 104 -16.62 17.57 26.72
CA GLY A 104 -16.62 18.00 25.32
C GLY A 104 -15.21 17.91 24.76
N VAL A 105 -15.09 17.53 23.48
CA VAL A 105 -13.81 17.38 22.79
C VAL A 105 -13.97 17.93 21.38
N SER A 106 -13.10 18.87 21.00
CA SER A 106 -13.07 19.44 19.64
C SER A 106 -12.37 18.51 18.64
N ILE A 107 -12.64 18.68 17.35
CA ILE A 107 -11.98 17.91 16.28
C ILE A 107 -10.47 18.16 16.30
N GLU A 108 -10.06 19.40 16.53
CA GLU A 108 -8.65 19.82 16.58
C GLU A 108 -7.90 19.12 17.72
N GLU A 109 -8.53 18.98 18.90
CA GLU A 109 -7.96 18.23 20.02
C GLU A 109 -7.81 16.74 19.68
N VAL A 110 -8.81 16.12 19.05
CA VAL A 110 -8.72 14.71 18.62
C VAL A 110 -7.57 14.51 17.64
N ILE A 111 -7.45 15.38 16.64
CA ILE A 111 -6.37 15.31 15.65
C ILE A 111 -5.01 15.51 16.33
N SER A 112 -4.88 16.45 17.26
CA SER A 112 -3.63 16.71 17.97
C SER A 112 -3.23 15.54 18.88
N GLU A 113 -4.17 14.94 19.60
CA GLU A 113 -3.90 13.92 20.62
C GLU A 113 -3.85 12.49 20.07
N LEU A 114 -4.53 12.20 18.96
CA LEU A 114 -4.61 10.85 18.38
C LEU A 114 -4.06 10.77 16.95
N GLY A 115 -4.11 11.87 16.20
CA GLY A 115 -3.79 11.90 14.78
C GLY A 115 -4.97 11.59 13.87
N ASN A 116 -4.79 11.85 12.58
CA ASN A 116 -5.71 11.48 11.51
C ASN A 116 -4.94 11.08 10.23
N GLY A 117 -3.69 10.65 10.38
CA GLY A 117 -2.76 10.37 9.29
C GLY A 117 -2.76 8.91 8.82
N ILE A 118 -1.99 8.63 7.77
CA ILE A 118 -1.87 7.29 7.15
C ILE A 118 -1.16 6.26 8.03
N ALA A 119 -0.45 6.71 9.07
CA ALA A 119 0.24 5.82 9.98
C ALA A 119 -0.78 5.06 10.83
N ALA A 120 -0.57 3.76 11.04
CA ALA A 120 -1.48 2.94 11.84
C ALA A 120 -1.66 3.48 13.28
N LEU A 121 -0.59 4.06 13.85
CA LEU A 121 -0.60 4.68 15.18
C LEU A 121 -1.41 6.00 15.23
N GLU A 122 -1.63 6.65 14.09
CA GLU A 122 -2.38 7.91 13.95
C GLU A 122 -3.81 7.71 13.41
N SER A 123 -4.20 6.47 13.11
CA SER A 123 -5.49 6.16 12.49
C SER A 123 -6.29 5.11 13.25
N VAL A 124 -5.67 4.03 13.75
CA VAL A 124 -6.38 2.95 14.45
C VAL A 124 -6.94 3.43 15.81
N PRO A 125 -6.18 4.10 16.68
CA PRO A 125 -6.73 4.64 17.93
C PRO A 125 -7.82 5.70 17.67
N THR A 126 -7.66 6.51 16.63
CA THR A 126 -8.64 7.52 16.20
C THR A 126 -9.95 6.87 15.75
N ALA A 127 -9.89 5.78 14.99
CA ALA A 127 -11.08 5.02 14.60
C ALA A 127 -11.82 4.44 15.82
N ILE A 128 -11.09 3.92 16.81
CA ILE A 128 -11.66 3.43 18.08
C ILE A 128 -12.33 4.58 18.85
N PHE A 129 -11.67 5.74 18.94
CA PHE A 129 -12.24 6.94 19.54
C PHE A 129 -13.54 7.35 18.85
N CYS A 130 -13.59 7.38 17.51
CA CYS A 130 -14.80 7.76 16.77
C CYS A 130 -16.00 6.90 17.16
N VAL A 131 -15.81 5.58 17.32
CA VAL A 131 -16.88 4.66 17.70
C VAL A 131 -17.35 4.93 19.12
N LEU A 132 -16.41 5.00 20.09
CA LEU A 132 -16.73 5.25 21.49
C LEU A 132 -17.40 6.62 21.67
N HIS A 133 -16.89 7.63 20.98
CA HIS A 133 -17.48 8.95 20.94
C HIS A 133 -18.89 8.88 20.36
N CYS A 134 -19.14 8.16 19.27
CA CYS A 134 -20.47 8.18 18.62
C CYS A 134 -21.50 7.19 19.18
N LEU A 135 -21.21 6.49 20.29
CA LEU A 135 -22.20 5.64 20.97
C LEU A 135 -23.45 6.43 21.41
N GLU A 136 -23.27 7.69 21.77
CA GLU A 136 -24.33 8.64 22.11
C GLU A 136 -24.51 9.69 21.02
N ALA A 137 -25.61 10.45 21.09
CA ALA A 137 -25.88 11.55 20.17
C ALA A 137 -24.81 12.66 20.31
N ARG A 138 -24.47 13.30 19.19
CA ARG A 138 -23.44 14.35 19.15
C ARG A 138 -23.98 15.61 18.49
N GLU A 139 -23.65 16.74 19.12
CA GLU A 139 -23.95 18.06 18.58
C GLU A 139 -23.25 18.25 17.23
N GLY A 140 -23.94 18.87 16.27
CA GLY A 140 -23.44 19.06 14.91
C GLY A 140 -23.66 17.87 13.96
N LEU A 141 -24.15 16.73 14.45
CA LEU A 141 -24.62 15.62 13.61
C LEU A 141 -26.16 15.56 13.57
N PRO A 142 -26.77 15.07 12.48
CA PRO A 142 -28.23 14.97 12.41
C PRO A 142 -28.82 14.06 13.49
N GLU A 143 -29.87 14.51 14.17
CA GLU A 143 -30.50 13.77 15.29
C GLU A 143 -31.04 12.39 14.89
N HIS A 144 -31.41 12.22 13.62
CA HIS A 144 -31.94 10.96 13.10
C HIS A 144 -30.85 9.91 12.81
N TYR A 145 -29.57 10.26 12.88
CA TYR A 145 -28.48 9.31 12.65
C TYR A 145 -28.36 8.34 13.82
N GLY A 146 -28.37 7.05 13.51
CA GLY A 146 -28.00 5.99 14.45
C GLY A 146 -26.51 6.03 14.80
N GLY A 147 -26.09 5.17 15.72
CA GLY A 147 -24.69 5.15 16.17
C GLY A 147 -23.69 4.82 15.05
N LEU A 148 -24.08 3.98 14.09
CA LEU A 148 -23.26 3.67 12.92
C LEU A 148 -23.11 4.87 11.99
N GLU A 149 -24.21 5.54 11.62
CA GLU A 149 -24.14 6.72 10.75
C GLU A 149 -23.38 7.86 11.42
N ARG A 150 -23.57 8.08 12.73
CA ARG A 150 -22.79 9.06 13.49
C ARG A 150 -21.30 8.75 13.48
N THR A 151 -20.93 7.48 13.70
CA THR A 151 -19.53 7.03 13.70
C THR A 151 -18.87 7.34 12.36
N ILE A 152 -19.50 6.95 11.24
CA ILE A 152 -18.95 7.19 9.90
C ILE A 152 -18.87 8.69 9.61
N ALA A 153 -19.94 9.45 9.89
CA ALA A 153 -19.97 10.89 9.64
C ALA A 153 -18.88 11.63 10.44
N TYR A 154 -18.72 11.31 11.72
CA TYR A 154 -17.71 11.91 12.59
C TYR A 154 -16.28 11.55 12.12
N SER A 155 -16.04 10.28 11.76
CA SER A 155 -14.74 9.86 11.21
C SER A 155 -14.37 10.63 9.93
N LEU A 156 -15.33 10.91 9.05
CA LEU A 156 -15.08 11.72 7.84
C LEU A 156 -14.79 13.18 8.18
N ALA A 157 -15.47 13.73 9.20
CA ALA A 157 -15.28 15.12 9.64
C ALA A 157 -13.89 15.40 10.22
N LEU A 158 -13.18 14.38 10.74
CA LEU A 158 -11.81 14.51 11.23
C LEU A 158 -10.77 14.85 10.14
N GLY A 159 -11.09 14.68 8.87
CA GLY A 159 -10.15 14.90 7.77
C GLY A 159 -8.97 13.91 7.77
N GLY A 160 -7.94 14.19 6.97
CA GLY A 160 -6.77 13.31 6.83
C GLY A 160 -7.07 12.04 6.04
N ASP A 161 -6.65 10.88 6.55
CA ASP A 161 -6.87 9.54 5.97
C ASP A 161 -8.31 9.04 6.23
N THR A 162 -9.28 9.84 5.76
CA THR A 162 -10.71 9.71 6.08
C THR A 162 -11.31 8.37 5.66
N ASP A 163 -10.93 7.83 4.50
CA ASP A 163 -11.42 6.56 3.99
C ASP A 163 -10.97 5.39 4.87
N THR A 164 -9.70 5.37 5.27
CA THR A 164 -9.14 4.33 6.15
C THR A 164 -9.73 4.41 7.55
N ILE A 165 -9.82 5.61 8.14
CA ILE A 165 -10.37 5.80 9.50
C ILE A 165 -11.85 5.42 9.52
N ALA A 166 -12.66 5.94 8.58
CA ALA A 166 -14.08 5.62 8.50
C ALA A 166 -14.32 4.13 8.20
N CYS A 167 -13.50 3.49 7.37
CA CYS A 167 -13.58 2.05 7.12
C CYS A 167 -13.30 1.23 8.40
N MET A 168 -12.30 1.62 9.18
CA MET A 168 -11.94 0.93 10.43
C MET A 168 -13.00 1.16 11.52
N ALA A 169 -13.47 2.39 11.70
CA ALA A 169 -14.52 2.74 12.64
C ALA A 169 -15.84 2.07 12.26
N GLY A 170 -16.20 2.08 10.97
CA GLY A 170 -17.38 1.42 10.43
C GLY A 170 -17.35 -0.10 10.61
N ALA A 171 -16.19 -0.75 10.52
CA ALA A 171 -16.07 -2.18 10.81
C ALA A 171 -16.32 -2.51 12.30
N ILE A 172 -15.85 -1.66 13.21
CA ILE A 172 -16.05 -1.82 14.65
C ILE A 172 -17.53 -1.55 14.99
N ALA A 173 -18.09 -0.42 14.52
CA ALA A 173 -19.49 -0.05 14.75
C ALA A 173 -20.45 -1.06 14.10
N GLY A 174 -20.17 -1.53 12.88
CA GLY A 174 -20.98 -2.53 12.19
C GLY A 174 -21.01 -3.88 12.90
N ALA A 175 -19.90 -4.29 13.52
CA ALA A 175 -19.85 -5.48 14.36
C ALA A 175 -20.70 -5.35 15.64
N HIS A 176 -20.87 -4.13 16.16
CA HIS A 176 -21.67 -3.86 17.35
C HIS A 176 -23.16 -3.70 17.06
N TYR A 177 -23.51 -2.86 16.08
CA TYR A 177 -24.90 -2.53 15.76
C TYR A 177 -25.58 -3.53 14.82
N GLY A 178 -24.79 -4.27 14.03
CA GLY A 178 -25.27 -5.26 13.08
C GLY A 178 -25.87 -4.66 11.80
N ILE A 179 -26.28 -5.55 10.90
CA ILE A 179 -26.72 -5.19 9.53
C ILE A 179 -27.94 -4.26 9.49
N LEU A 180 -28.84 -4.35 10.48
CA LEU A 180 -30.06 -3.54 10.51
C LEU A 180 -29.79 -2.05 10.77
N ALA A 181 -28.63 -1.71 11.32
CA ALA A 181 -28.21 -0.33 11.54
C ALA A 181 -27.55 0.31 10.32
N ILE A 182 -27.33 -0.44 9.23
CA ILE A 182 -26.75 0.09 8.00
C ILE A 182 -27.88 0.58 7.09
N PRO A 183 -27.96 1.88 6.75
CA PRO A 183 -28.98 2.37 5.82
C PRO A 183 -28.84 1.70 4.46
N GLN A 184 -29.95 1.15 3.94
CA GLN A 184 -29.94 0.52 2.61
C GLN A 184 -29.51 1.48 1.50
N SER A 185 -29.83 2.78 1.62
CA SER A 185 -29.39 3.80 0.67
C SER A 185 -27.87 3.94 0.65
N TRP A 186 -27.21 3.84 1.80
CA TRP A 186 -25.75 3.90 1.90
C TRP A 186 -25.12 2.65 1.31
N GLN A 187 -25.61 1.47 1.71
CA GLN A 187 -25.12 0.19 1.18
C GLN A 187 -25.22 0.12 -0.35
N ARG A 188 -26.36 0.49 -0.94
CA ARG A 188 -26.57 0.49 -2.40
C ARG A 188 -25.73 1.53 -3.14
N SER A 189 -25.23 2.54 -2.45
CA SER A 189 -24.34 3.55 -3.04
C SER A 189 -22.89 3.08 -3.09
N CYS A 190 -22.54 2.00 -2.40
CA CYS A 190 -21.18 1.47 -2.37
C CYS A 190 -20.92 0.49 -3.54
N GLU A 191 -19.84 0.73 -4.27
CA GLU A 191 -19.33 -0.23 -5.23
C GLU A 191 -18.99 -1.56 -4.54
N GLY A 192 -19.46 -2.69 -5.10
CA GLY A 192 -19.16 -4.02 -4.57
C GLY A 192 -19.98 -4.43 -3.34
N ALA A 193 -21.06 -3.72 -3.01
CA ALA A 193 -21.92 -4.06 -1.87
C ALA A 193 -22.45 -5.51 -1.90
N GLU A 194 -22.89 -5.99 -3.07
CA GLU A 194 -23.35 -7.38 -3.23
C GLU A 194 -22.22 -8.41 -2.98
N GLU A 195 -20.99 -8.08 -3.39
CA GLU A 195 -19.82 -8.93 -3.14
C GLU A 195 -19.49 -8.95 -1.64
N ALA A 196 -19.54 -7.78 -0.99
CA ALA A 196 -19.32 -7.67 0.45
C ALA A 196 -20.32 -8.53 1.25
N ASP A 197 -21.60 -8.54 0.85
CA ASP A 197 -22.63 -9.39 1.46
C ASP A 197 -22.33 -10.88 1.27
N GLN A 198 -21.94 -11.30 0.05
CA GLN A 198 -21.54 -12.69 -0.22
C GLN A 198 -20.29 -13.10 0.59
N LEU A 199 -19.31 -12.21 0.74
CA LEU A 199 -18.13 -12.44 1.56
C LEU A 199 -18.47 -12.51 3.04
N ALA A 200 -19.40 -11.69 3.52
CA ALA A 200 -19.91 -11.74 4.88
C ALA A 200 -20.59 -13.08 5.18
N GLU A 201 -21.40 -13.62 4.26
CA GLU A 201 -21.98 -14.96 4.41
C GLU A 201 -20.91 -16.06 4.50
N ARG A 202 -19.86 -15.97 3.69
CA ARG A 202 -18.74 -16.93 3.72
C ARG A 202 -17.96 -16.85 5.03
N LEU A 203 -17.70 -15.64 5.52
CA LEU A 203 -17.07 -15.44 6.83
C LEU A 203 -17.96 -15.94 7.96
N TYR A 204 -19.28 -15.70 7.89
CA TYR A 204 -20.24 -16.24 8.85
C TYR A 204 -20.21 -17.77 8.90
N LYS A 205 -20.20 -18.44 7.73
CA LYS A 205 -20.04 -19.90 7.64
C LYS A 205 -18.71 -20.35 8.26
N LEU A 206 -17.61 -19.67 7.94
CA LEU A 206 -16.29 -19.96 8.52
C LEU A 206 -16.26 -19.80 10.04
N TYR A 207 -16.89 -18.75 10.57
CA TYR A 207 -16.98 -18.49 12.00
C TYR A 207 -17.72 -19.59 12.75
N HIS A 208 -18.72 -20.22 12.12
CA HIS A 208 -19.54 -21.26 12.75
C HIS A 208 -19.02 -22.68 12.51
N LEU A 209 -18.00 -22.87 11.68
CA LEU A 209 -17.35 -24.18 11.58
C LEU A 209 -16.65 -24.51 12.90
N ASP A 210 -17.01 -25.64 13.49
CA ASP A 210 -16.25 -26.19 14.61
C ASP A 210 -14.91 -26.70 14.09
N ARG A 211 -13.85 -26.02 14.49
CA ARG A 211 -12.49 -26.52 14.27
C ARG A 211 -12.18 -27.53 15.37
N PRO A 212 -11.70 -28.74 15.04
CA PRO A 212 -11.17 -29.64 16.06
C PRO A 212 -10.06 -28.92 16.83
N GLU A 213 -10.09 -29.01 18.16
CA GLU A 213 -9.03 -28.45 19.01
C GLU A 213 -7.67 -29.08 18.62
N ASP A 214 -6.68 -28.23 18.35
CA ASP A 214 -5.30 -28.65 18.08
C ASP A 214 -4.72 -29.31 19.34
N GLY A 215 -4.78 -30.63 19.37
CA GLY A 215 -4.24 -31.47 20.41
C GLY A 215 -3.86 -32.84 19.89
N MET A 216 -2.97 -32.92 18.89
CA MET A 216 -2.25 -34.18 18.62
C MET A 216 -0.94 -33.90 17.89
N THR A 217 0.15 -34.36 18.49
CA THR A 217 1.50 -34.48 17.93
C THR A 217 1.50 -35.11 16.55
N MET A 218 2.22 -34.48 15.62
CA MET A 218 2.53 -35.03 14.29
C MET A 218 3.20 -36.40 14.45
N SER A 219 2.52 -37.46 14.04
CA SER A 219 3.16 -38.70 13.61
C SER A 219 2.82 -38.93 12.15
N ASP A 220 3.89 -39.08 11.35
CA ASP A 220 3.85 -39.43 9.95
C ASP A 220 2.99 -40.67 9.70
N SER A 221 2.03 -40.57 8.79
CA SER A 221 1.64 -41.70 7.96
C SER A 221 0.92 -41.26 6.69
N ASN A 222 1.60 -41.51 5.57
CA ASN A 222 1.06 -41.58 4.22
C ASN A 222 -0.21 -42.45 4.16
N GLN A 223 -1.30 -41.94 3.56
CA GLN A 223 -1.97 -42.60 2.43
C GLN A 223 -3.05 -41.71 1.78
N PRO A 224 -3.33 -41.88 0.47
CA PRO A 224 -4.20 -40.99 -0.28
C PRO A 224 -5.64 -41.49 -0.29
N HIS A 225 -6.60 -40.65 0.10
CA HIS A 225 -8.02 -40.92 -0.13
C HIS A 225 -8.58 -39.98 -1.20
N SER A 226 -8.85 -40.59 -2.35
CA SER A 226 -9.67 -40.07 -3.43
C SER A 226 -11.13 -39.98 -2.99
N HIS A 227 -11.69 -38.77 -2.94
CA HIS A 227 -13.14 -38.57 -3.03
C HIS A 227 -13.43 -37.52 -4.08
N GLY A 228 -13.89 -38.01 -5.24
CA GLY A 228 -14.49 -37.18 -6.27
C GLY A 228 -15.82 -36.65 -5.78
N ASN A 229 -16.03 -35.35 -5.93
CA ASN A 229 -17.36 -34.78 -5.93
C ASN A 229 -17.55 -34.03 -7.25
N LYS A 230 -18.48 -34.55 -8.05
CA LYS A 230 -18.98 -33.95 -9.28
C LYS A 230 -19.79 -32.71 -8.90
N TYR A 231 -19.32 -31.53 -9.26
CA TYR A 231 -20.19 -30.40 -9.54
C TYR A 231 -20.11 -30.11 -11.03
N SER A 232 -21.19 -30.47 -11.72
CA SER A 232 -21.47 -30.03 -13.08
C SER A 232 -21.95 -28.59 -13.01
N GLU A 233 -21.15 -27.64 -13.48
CA GLU A 233 -21.66 -26.34 -13.92
C GLU A 233 -21.57 -26.29 -15.44
N THR A 234 -22.74 -26.37 -16.05
CA THR A 234 -23.01 -26.08 -17.45
C THR A 234 -22.59 -24.66 -17.80
N THR A 235 -21.89 -24.57 -18.92
CA THR A 235 -21.36 -23.39 -19.58
C THR A 235 -22.44 -22.46 -20.15
N THR A 236 -22.25 -21.15 -20.01
CA THR A 236 -22.76 -20.11 -20.93
C THR A 236 -21.90 -18.82 -20.78
N PRO A 237 -21.70 -18.01 -21.83
CA PRO A 237 -20.55 -17.11 -21.94
C PRO A 237 -20.81 -15.69 -21.38
N ALA A 238 -19.73 -15.09 -20.87
CA ALA A 238 -19.47 -13.66 -20.66
C ALA A 238 -20.67 -12.72 -20.46
N ARG A 239 -20.98 -12.39 -19.20
CA ARG A 239 -21.60 -11.10 -18.82
C ARG A 239 -21.02 -10.60 -17.48
N LYS A 240 -20.73 -9.28 -17.47
CA LYS A 240 -20.25 -8.44 -16.37
C LYS A 240 -20.62 -8.94 -14.96
N GLY A 241 -19.71 -9.68 -14.34
CA GLY A 241 -19.66 -9.88 -12.88
C GLY A 241 -18.42 -9.17 -12.33
N ASN A 242 -18.50 -8.63 -11.11
CA ASN A 242 -17.34 -7.99 -10.48
C ASN A 242 -16.24 -9.03 -10.24
N LEU A 243 -15.02 -8.72 -10.68
CA LEU A 243 -13.86 -9.60 -10.54
C LEU A 243 -13.45 -9.67 -9.07
N THR A 244 -13.16 -10.87 -8.57
CA THR A 244 -12.77 -11.11 -7.16
C THR A 244 -11.47 -11.91 -7.09
N GLY A 245 -10.79 -11.89 -5.93
CA GLY A 245 -9.58 -12.68 -5.69
C GLY A 245 -8.42 -12.36 -6.66
N SER A 246 -7.78 -13.40 -7.21
CA SER A 246 -6.64 -13.25 -8.13
C SER A 246 -6.99 -12.46 -9.40
N ALA A 247 -8.24 -12.55 -9.89
CA ALA A 247 -8.66 -11.80 -11.07
C ALA A 247 -8.72 -10.29 -10.81
N ARG A 248 -9.26 -9.87 -9.66
CA ARG A 248 -9.24 -8.45 -9.26
C ARG A 248 -7.81 -7.92 -9.15
N LYS A 249 -6.97 -8.67 -8.43
CA LYS A 249 -5.58 -8.28 -8.19
C LYS A 249 -4.76 -8.19 -9.48
N LEU A 250 -5.00 -9.08 -10.44
CA LEU A 250 -4.39 -9.01 -11.77
C LEU A 250 -4.85 -7.78 -12.55
N LYS A 251 -6.13 -7.44 -12.46
CA LYS A 251 -6.68 -6.24 -13.10
C LYS A 251 -6.06 -4.97 -12.49
N ASP A 252 -6.07 -4.86 -11.16
CA ASP A 252 -5.45 -3.74 -10.46
C ASP A 252 -3.95 -3.62 -10.78
N ASN A 253 -3.23 -4.75 -10.79
CA ASN A 253 -1.82 -4.79 -11.19
C ASN A 253 -1.59 -4.26 -12.62
N ALA A 254 -2.48 -4.54 -13.58
CA ALA A 254 -2.35 -4.04 -14.94
C ALA A 254 -2.50 -2.51 -15.00
N ALA A 255 -3.46 -1.95 -14.25
CA ALA A 255 -3.60 -0.49 -14.11
C ALA A 255 -2.39 0.13 -13.43
N ASP A 256 -1.87 -0.49 -12.37
CA ASP A 256 -0.67 -0.03 -11.66
C ASP A 256 0.57 -0.04 -12.55
N TRP A 257 0.75 -1.06 -13.39
CA TRP A 257 1.84 -1.12 -14.36
C TRP A 257 1.80 0.09 -15.30
N HIS A 258 0.63 0.38 -15.86
CA HIS A 258 0.45 1.54 -16.72
C HIS A 258 0.73 2.86 -15.99
N ASN A 259 0.20 3.02 -14.77
CA ASN A 259 0.40 4.23 -13.97
C ASN A 259 1.86 4.45 -13.57
N LEU A 260 2.59 3.38 -13.25
CA LEU A 260 4.01 3.44 -12.90
C LEU A 260 4.87 3.78 -14.13
N ILE A 261 4.55 3.24 -15.30
CA ILE A 261 5.24 3.55 -16.55
C ILE A 261 4.99 5.01 -16.95
N LEU A 262 3.75 5.52 -16.85
CA LEU A 262 3.48 6.95 -17.08
C LEU A 262 4.26 7.86 -16.13
N LYS A 263 4.42 7.46 -14.86
CA LYS A 263 5.24 8.22 -13.89
C LYS A 263 6.73 8.15 -14.24
N TRP A 264 7.20 7.01 -14.71
CA TRP A 264 8.56 6.84 -15.18
C TRP A 264 8.86 7.76 -16.37
N ASP A 265 7.98 7.81 -17.37
CA ASP A 265 8.15 8.65 -18.56
C ASP A 265 8.26 10.14 -18.20
N ARG A 266 7.40 10.63 -17.29
CA ARG A 266 7.48 12.02 -16.79
C ARG A 266 8.82 12.31 -16.11
N LEU A 267 9.30 11.40 -15.27
CA LEU A 267 10.61 11.55 -14.63
C LEU A 267 11.74 11.47 -15.66
N ASN A 268 11.59 10.68 -16.73
CA ASN A 268 12.56 10.59 -17.81
C ASN A 268 12.69 11.91 -18.55
N GLU A 269 11.57 12.54 -18.90
CA GLU A 269 11.53 13.88 -19.51
C GLU A 269 12.16 14.94 -18.60
N GLU A 270 11.78 14.97 -17.32
CA GLU A 270 12.36 15.87 -16.32
C GLU A 270 13.88 15.67 -16.22
N GLY A 271 14.32 14.42 -16.11
CA GLY A 271 15.73 14.06 -16.01
C GLY A 271 16.53 14.39 -17.27
N SER A 272 15.92 14.27 -18.46
CA SER A 272 16.56 14.62 -19.72
C SER A 272 16.85 16.12 -19.79
N SER A 273 15.88 16.94 -19.34
CA SER A 273 16.06 18.40 -19.23
C SER A 273 17.18 18.77 -18.26
N VAL A 274 17.19 18.17 -17.07
CA VAL A 274 18.26 18.39 -16.06
C VAL A 274 19.63 17.94 -16.57
N ALA A 275 19.71 16.76 -17.20
CA ALA A 275 20.95 16.24 -17.76
C ALA A 275 21.50 17.18 -18.87
N ALA A 276 20.63 17.71 -19.73
CA ALA A 276 21.03 18.68 -20.76
C ALA A 276 21.60 19.97 -20.14
N LYS A 277 20.99 20.48 -19.06
CA LYS A 277 21.53 21.63 -18.32
C LYS A 277 22.92 21.35 -17.75
N ILE A 278 23.13 20.18 -17.16
CA ILE A 278 24.46 19.78 -16.63
C ILE A 278 25.52 19.83 -17.74
N VAL A 279 25.23 19.31 -18.93
CA VAL A 279 26.15 19.34 -20.07
C VAL A 279 26.38 20.77 -20.56
N ASN A 280 25.32 21.59 -20.68
CA ASN A 280 25.43 22.99 -21.09
C ASN A 280 26.26 23.85 -20.12
N SER A 281 26.10 23.63 -18.82
CA SER A 281 26.90 24.30 -17.79
C SER A 281 28.39 23.91 -17.88
N LYS A 282 28.69 22.68 -18.30
CA LYS A 282 30.07 22.23 -18.55
C LYS A 282 30.68 22.88 -19.79
N ILE A 283 29.93 22.95 -20.90
CA ILE A 283 30.36 23.66 -22.13
C ILE A 283 30.67 25.13 -21.81
N SER A 284 29.78 25.78 -21.06
CA SER A 284 29.95 27.18 -20.66
C SER A 284 31.23 27.36 -19.82
N LYS A 285 31.55 26.42 -18.93
CA LYS A 285 32.76 26.42 -18.11
C LYS A 285 34.05 26.17 -18.91
N GLU A 286 34.00 25.35 -19.95
CA GLU A 286 35.13 25.12 -20.86
C GLU A 286 35.40 26.34 -21.76
N SER A 287 34.37 26.99 -22.29
CA SER A 287 34.51 28.22 -23.08
C SER A 287 35.17 29.37 -22.30
N LEU A 288 34.86 29.49 -21.01
CA LEU A 288 35.47 30.48 -20.11
C LEU A 288 36.95 30.19 -19.85
N LYS A 289 37.36 28.92 -19.83
CA LYS A 289 38.78 28.52 -19.67
C LYS A 289 39.59 28.79 -20.93
N GLU A 290 39.05 28.52 -22.12
CA GLU A 290 39.75 28.84 -23.37
C GLU A 290 39.92 30.35 -23.59
N HIS A 291 38.94 31.16 -23.16
CA HIS A 291 39.02 32.62 -23.25
C HIS A 291 40.06 33.23 -22.29
N ASP A 292 40.31 32.60 -21.13
CA ASP A 292 41.37 32.98 -20.19
C ASP A 292 42.77 32.67 -20.75
N VAL A 293 42.94 31.54 -21.46
CA VAL A 293 44.23 31.12 -22.04
C VAL A 293 44.63 31.97 -23.26
N LEU A 294 43.66 32.50 -24.02
CA LEU A 294 43.92 33.36 -25.19
C LEU A 294 44.18 34.84 -24.80
N MET A 295 43.95 35.24 -23.55
CA MET A 295 44.06 36.62 -23.05
C MET A 295 45.22 36.82 -22.05
N GLU A 296 46.26 35.96 -22.08
CA GLU A 296 47.53 36.18 -21.33
C GLU A 296 48.30 37.48 -21.72
N GLY A 297 47.68 38.38 -22.49
CA GLY A 297 48.22 39.67 -22.90
C GLY A 297 47.66 40.91 -22.21
N ASP A 298 46.56 40.86 -21.43
CA ASP A 298 46.09 42.06 -20.72
C ASP A 298 45.24 41.75 -19.47
N HIS A 299 45.62 42.35 -18.33
CA HIS A 299 45.02 42.12 -17.02
C HIS A 299 43.57 42.63 -16.91
N LEU A 300 42.60 41.74 -17.10
CA LEU A 300 41.26 41.87 -16.50
C LEU A 300 40.90 40.53 -15.84
N SER A 301 41.07 40.45 -14.51
CA SER A 301 40.75 39.25 -13.74
C SER A 301 39.26 38.92 -13.81
N VAL A 302 38.91 37.74 -14.32
CA VAL A 302 37.56 37.16 -14.17
C VAL A 302 37.22 37.18 -12.69
N ALA A 303 36.12 37.84 -12.33
CA ALA A 303 35.74 38.01 -10.94
C ALA A 303 35.50 36.61 -10.29
N PRO A 304 36.17 36.27 -9.17
CA PRO A 304 36.07 34.95 -8.53
C PRO A 304 34.63 34.57 -8.11
N SER A 305 33.72 35.55 -8.05
CA SER A 305 32.29 35.37 -7.81
C SER A 305 31.56 34.59 -8.92
N LEU A 306 31.89 34.80 -10.20
CA LEU A 306 31.21 34.15 -11.34
C LEU A 306 31.57 32.66 -11.44
N VAL A 307 32.84 32.32 -11.20
CA VAL A 307 33.30 30.92 -11.18
C VAL A 307 32.67 30.16 -10.01
N HIS A 308 32.49 30.83 -8.86
CA HIS A 308 31.84 30.24 -7.69
C HIS A 308 30.34 30.00 -7.93
N GLN A 309 29.63 30.94 -8.58
CA GLN A 309 28.21 30.81 -8.95
C GLN A 309 27.97 29.64 -9.92
N ASN A 310 28.74 29.53 -11.01
CA ASN A 310 28.61 28.41 -11.96
C ASN A 310 28.86 27.03 -11.31
N SER A 311 29.74 26.97 -10.30
CA SER A 311 30.02 25.73 -9.57
C SER A 311 28.87 25.34 -8.63
N GLN A 312 28.14 26.31 -8.07
CA GLN A 312 26.97 26.05 -7.22
C GLN A 312 25.76 25.62 -8.06
N GLU A 313 25.55 26.23 -9.22
CA GLU A 313 24.47 25.86 -10.15
C GLU A 313 24.65 24.43 -10.69
N LEU A 314 25.87 24.06 -11.08
CA LEU A 314 26.18 22.69 -11.51
C LEU A 314 25.90 21.68 -10.39
N GLN A 315 26.30 21.99 -9.16
CA GLN A 315 26.04 21.12 -8.00
C GLN A 315 24.55 20.96 -7.72
N ALA A 316 23.76 22.03 -7.88
CA ALA A 316 22.32 22.00 -7.72
C ALA A 316 21.65 21.09 -8.76
N GLU A 317 22.04 21.20 -10.03
CA GLU A 317 21.49 20.35 -11.10
C GLU A 317 21.90 18.88 -10.95
N CYS A 318 23.13 18.58 -10.51
CA CYS A 318 23.54 17.21 -10.16
C CYS A 318 22.69 16.63 -9.02
N THR A 319 22.40 17.44 -7.99
CA THR A 319 21.54 17.04 -6.87
C THR A 319 20.11 16.78 -7.34
N ASN A 320 19.60 17.60 -8.26
CA ASN A 320 18.29 17.41 -8.85
C ASN A 320 18.22 16.11 -9.66
N LEU A 321 19.22 15.84 -10.49
CA LEU A 321 19.30 14.59 -11.26
C LEU A 321 19.35 13.35 -10.34
N GLN A 322 20.13 13.43 -9.25
CA GLN A 322 20.16 12.38 -8.22
C GLN A 322 18.79 12.11 -7.62
N ASN A 323 18.02 13.16 -7.31
CA ASN A 323 16.67 13.03 -6.77
C ASN A 323 15.71 12.37 -7.77
N ILE A 324 15.84 12.69 -9.06
CA ILE A 324 15.04 12.07 -10.13
C ILE A 324 15.35 10.56 -10.21
N VAL A 325 16.63 10.18 -10.23
CA VAL A 325 17.04 8.76 -10.24
C VAL A 325 16.56 8.02 -8.99
N ASN A 326 16.58 8.66 -7.82
CA ASN A 326 16.05 8.07 -6.58
C ASN A 326 14.53 7.83 -6.68
N LYS A 327 13.76 8.75 -7.28
CA LYS A 327 12.33 8.57 -7.54
C LYS A 327 12.08 7.42 -8.53
N MET A 328 12.91 7.30 -9.58
CA MET A 328 12.84 6.18 -10.52
C MET A 328 13.15 4.84 -9.85
N ALA A 329 14.14 4.78 -8.96
CA ALA A 329 14.43 3.59 -8.16
C ALA A 329 13.26 3.19 -7.26
N HIS A 330 12.53 4.16 -6.71
CA HIS A 330 11.32 3.90 -5.96
C HIS A 330 10.18 3.33 -6.83
N ILE A 331 10.05 3.77 -8.08
CA ILE A 331 9.14 3.16 -9.07
C ILE A 331 9.52 1.69 -9.31
N LEU A 332 10.81 1.41 -9.55
CA LEU A 332 11.28 0.05 -9.79
C LEU A 332 11.03 -0.88 -8.59
N SER A 333 11.18 -0.38 -7.36
CA SER A 333 10.84 -1.14 -6.15
C SER A 333 9.35 -1.51 -6.08
N LYS A 334 8.45 -0.65 -6.58
CA LYS A 334 7.02 -0.98 -6.70
C LYS A 334 6.77 -2.05 -7.76
N MET A 335 7.42 -1.93 -8.93
CA MET A 335 7.35 -2.93 -9.99
C MET A 335 7.85 -4.30 -9.50
N GLU A 336 8.95 -4.36 -8.75
CA GLU A 336 9.48 -5.60 -8.15
C GLU A 336 8.47 -6.29 -7.21
N LYS A 337 7.78 -5.50 -6.38
CA LYS A 337 6.71 -6.01 -5.50
C LYS A 337 5.55 -6.57 -6.31
N MET A 338 5.20 -5.97 -7.45
CA MET A 338 4.15 -6.48 -8.33
C MET A 338 4.55 -7.80 -8.99
N VAL A 339 5.79 -7.94 -9.46
CA VAL A 339 6.30 -9.24 -9.97
C VAL A 339 6.25 -10.31 -8.88
N SER A 340 6.67 -9.96 -7.65
CA SER A 340 6.62 -10.87 -6.51
C SER A 340 5.19 -11.29 -6.16
N ALA A 341 4.24 -10.35 -6.21
CA ALA A 341 2.82 -10.66 -6.06
C ALA A 341 2.29 -11.58 -7.18
N GLY A 342 2.74 -11.38 -8.42
CA GLY A 342 2.44 -12.25 -9.56
C GLY A 342 2.92 -13.68 -9.36
N ARG A 343 4.16 -13.86 -8.86
CA ARG A 343 4.70 -15.17 -8.50
C ARG A 343 3.88 -15.85 -7.41
N GLY A 344 3.53 -15.13 -6.34
CA GLY A 344 2.69 -15.68 -5.28
C GLY A 344 1.29 -16.10 -5.78
N MET A 345 0.73 -15.37 -6.76
CA MET A 345 -0.53 -15.77 -7.40
C MET A 345 -0.38 -17.05 -8.24
N CYS A 346 0.76 -17.26 -8.91
CA CYS A 346 1.06 -18.52 -9.62
C CYS A 346 1.17 -19.71 -8.65
N GLU A 347 1.85 -19.52 -7.51
CA GLU A 347 1.97 -20.56 -6.48
C GLU A 347 0.61 -20.92 -5.88
N LEU A 348 -0.21 -19.90 -5.59
CA LEU A 348 -1.57 -20.10 -5.12
C LEU A 348 -2.42 -20.85 -6.14
N GLU A 349 -2.30 -20.53 -7.42
CA GLU A 349 -3.03 -21.24 -8.47
C GLU A 349 -2.58 -22.70 -8.58
N LYS A 350 -1.27 -22.96 -8.54
CA LYS A 350 -0.71 -24.31 -8.53
C LYS A 350 -1.17 -25.11 -7.30
N PHE A 351 -1.31 -24.45 -6.15
CA PHE A 351 -1.85 -25.07 -4.95
C PHE A 351 -3.34 -25.42 -5.10
N GLN A 352 -4.14 -24.53 -5.67
CA GLN A 352 -5.59 -24.70 -5.79
C GLN A 352 -6.01 -25.67 -6.90
N TYR A 353 -5.30 -25.68 -8.03
CA TYR A 353 -5.70 -26.40 -9.24
C TYR A 353 -4.67 -27.44 -9.71
N GLY A 354 -3.55 -27.60 -8.98
CA GLY A 354 -2.46 -28.51 -9.33
C GLY A 354 -1.60 -27.99 -10.49
N ALA A 355 -0.64 -28.82 -10.93
CA ALA A 355 0.34 -28.43 -11.95
C ALA A 355 -0.26 -28.15 -13.34
N LYS A 356 -1.51 -28.57 -13.60
CA LYS A 356 -2.22 -28.30 -14.85
C LYS A 356 -2.87 -26.92 -14.89
N GLY A 357 -2.88 -26.19 -13.77
CA GLY A 357 -3.48 -24.87 -13.66
C GLY A 357 -5.00 -24.89 -13.75
N ARG A 358 -5.60 -23.71 -13.78
CA ARG A 358 -7.06 -23.54 -13.88
C ARG A 358 -7.56 -24.04 -15.25
N PRO A 359 -8.73 -24.70 -15.32
CA PRO A 359 -9.29 -25.20 -16.57
C PRO A 359 -9.77 -24.11 -17.55
N ALA A 360 -9.95 -22.87 -17.09
CA ALA A 360 -10.34 -21.72 -17.91
C ALA A 360 -9.55 -20.47 -17.47
N PRO A 361 -9.15 -19.58 -18.40
CA PRO A 361 -8.44 -18.35 -18.05
C PRO A 361 -9.32 -17.40 -17.21
N LEU A 362 -8.68 -16.55 -16.40
CA LEU A 362 -9.37 -15.57 -15.55
C LEU A 362 -9.96 -14.39 -16.33
N PHE A 363 -9.42 -14.12 -17.52
CA PHE A 363 -9.86 -13.04 -18.40
C PHE A 363 -10.20 -13.55 -19.80
N GLN A 364 -9.40 -13.20 -20.82
CA GLN A 364 -9.68 -13.57 -22.20
C GLN A 364 -8.99 -14.87 -22.57
N THR A 365 -7.65 -14.86 -22.58
CA THR A 365 -6.82 -15.92 -23.13
C THR A 365 -5.62 -16.28 -22.27
N TRP A 366 -5.17 -15.39 -21.38
CA TRP A 366 -3.95 -15.60 -20.63
C TRP A 366 -4.14 -16.48 -19.40
N SER A 367 -3.21 -17.41 -19.23
CA SER A 367 -2.94 -18.10 -17.97
C SER A 367 -2.26 -17.18 -16.96
N MET A 368 -2.34 -17.52 -15.67
CA MET A 368 -1.63 -16.80 -14.61
C MET A 368 -0.11 -16.74 -14.85
N GLN A 369 0.46 -17.82 -15.42
CA GLN A 369 1.87 -17.87 -15.74
C GLN A 369 2.25 -16.82 -16.79
N GLN A 370 1.42 -16.59 -17.80
CA GLN A 370 1.66 -15.55 -18.81
C GLN A 370 1.63 -14.15 -18.20
N PHE A 371 0.69 -13.85 -17.29
CA PHE A 371 0.68 -12.57 -16.57
C PHE A 371 1.96 -12.34 -15.75
N ALA A 372 2.44 -13.38 -15.06
CA ALA A 372 3.66 -13.30 -14.28
C ALA A 372 4.91 -13.14 -15.18
N GLU A 373 4.96 -13.85 -16.30
CA GLU A 373 6.06 -13.75 -17.27
C GLU A 373 6.13 -12.35 -17.89
N VAL A 374 5.00 -11.81 -18.34
CA VAL A 374 4.94 -10.44 -18.88
C VAL A 374 5.37 -9.41 -17.82
N SER A 375 4.87 -9.54 -16.59
CA SER A 375 5.28 -8.65 -15.49
C SER A 375 6.79 -8.74 -15.22
N SER A 376 7.38 -9.95 -15.26
CA SER A 376 8.81 -10.14 -15.07
C SER A 376 9.63 -9.48 -16.19
N ARG A 377 9.22 -9.70 -17.45
CA ARG A 377 9.90 -9.09 -18.62
C ARG A 377 9.86 -7.57 -18.58
N LEU A 378 8.70 -6.99 -18.26
CA LEU A 378 8.56 -5.55 -18.06
C LEU A 378 9.53 -5.07 -16.96
N TYR A 379 9.52 -5.70 -15.79
CA TYR A 379 10.44 -5.34 -14.72
C TYR A 379 11.92 -5.40 -15.13
N ASP A 380 12.34 -6.47 -15.81
CA ASP A 380 13.75 -6.67 -16.19
C ASP A 380 14.25 -5.57 -17.12
N VAL A 381 13.40 -5.11 -18.05
CA VAL A 381 13.69 -3.99 -18.96
C VAL A 381 13.89 -2.68 -18.20
N TYR A 382 12.96 -2.33 -17.29
CA TYR A 382 13.08 -1.10 -16.50
C TYR A 382 14.24 -1.17 -15.48
N LYS A 383 14.59 -2.37 -15.03
CA LYS A 383 15.76 -2.60 -14.17
C LYS A 383 17.06 -2.32 -14.91
N GLN A 384 17.18 -2.79 -16.15
CA GLN A 384 18.34 -2.51 -17.00
C GLN A 384 18.43 -1.01 -17.34
N GLU A 385 17.30 -0.38 -17.67
CA GLU A 385 17.27 1.06 -17.94
C GLU A 385 17.66 1.88 -16.71
N LEU A 386 17.19 1.52 -15.50
CA LEU A 386 17.61 2.20 -14.27
C LEU A 386 19.11 2.10 -14.04
N ALA A 387 19.70 0.91 -14.25
CA ALA A 387 21.14 0.71 -14.08
C ALA A 387 21.93 1.64 -15.01
N LEU A 388 21.50 1.78 -16.27
CA LEU A 388 22.09 2.76 -17.20
C LEU A 388 21.95 4.20 -16.68
N LYS A 389 20.77 4.61 -16.21
CA LYS A 389 20.56 5.96 -15.68
C LYS A 389 21.40 6.24 -14.44
N GLN A 390 21.65 5.24 -13.59
CA GLN A 390 22.57 5.34 -12.46
C GLN A 390 24.02 5.52 -12.91
N THR A 391 24.46 4.80 -13.94
CA THR A 391 25.78 5.00 -14.53
C THR A 391 25.92 6.41 -15.12
N ILE A 392 24.92 6.87 -15.88
CA ILE A 392 24.92 8.23 -16.43
C ILE A 392 25.01 9.27 -15.32
N LEU A 393 24.22 9.14 -14.26
CA LEU A 393 24.26 10.04 -13.11
C LEU A 393 25.66 10.17 -12.49
N GLN A 394 26.38 9.04 -12.38
CA GLN A 394 27.73 9.02 -11.82
C GLN A 394 28.75 9.67 -12.75
N GLU A 395 28.60 9.53 -14.07
CA GLU A 395 29.64 9.93 -15.03
C GLU A 395 29.39 11.29 -15.70
N LEU A 396 28.12 11.72 -15.84
CA LEU A 396 27.72 12.86 -16.68
C LEU A 396 28.40 14.17 -16.27
N ALA A 397 28.50 14.44 -14.97
CA ALA A 397 29.13 15.64 -14.45
C ALA A 397 30.67 15.59 -14.54
N HIS A 398 31.26 14.40 -14.62
CA HIS A 398 32.69 14.15 -14.51
C HIS A 398 33.40 13.89 -15.85
N THR A 399 32.67 13.44 -16.88
CA THR A 399 33.27 13.20 -18.20
C THR A 399 33.82 14.49 -18.83
N THR A 400 35.01 14.45 -19.42
CA THR A 400 35.61 15.57 -20.17
C THR A 400 35.44 15.42 -21.68
N ASN A 401 34.88 14.29 -22.14
CA ASN A 401 34.65 14.02 -23.55
C ASN A 401 33.24 14.48 -23.95
N MET A 402 33.17 15.41 -24.90
CA MET A 402 31.90 15.98 -25.37
C MET A 402 31.05 14.96 -26.14
N ASP A 403 31.67 14.14 -26.99
CA ASP A 403 30.97 13.07 -27.71
C ASP A 403 30.35 12.07 -26.72
N LEU A 404 31.07 11.73 -25.66
CA LEU A 404 30.55 10.86 -24.60
C LEU A 404 29.40 11.51 -23.82
N SER A 405 29.44 12.82 -23.60
CA SER A 405 28.33 13.57 -22.99
C SER A 405 27.08 13.50 -23.87
N MET A 406 27.23 13.64 -25.19
CA MET A 406 26.12 13.50 -26.14
C MET A 406 25.57 12.07 -26.20
N VAL A 407 26.44 11.06 -26.07
CA VAL A 407 26.01 9.65 -25.94
C VAL A 407 25.17 9.47 -24.68
N TYR A 408 25.58 10.02 -23.53
CA TYR A 408 24.79 9.94 -22.30
C TYR A 408 23.44 10.66 -22.42
N LEU A 409 23.38 11.85 -23.00
CA LEU A 409 22.12 12.56 -23.22
C LEU A 409 21.18 11.77 -24.13
N SER A 410 21.72 11.23 -25.23
CA SER A 410 20.95 10.42 -26.17
C SER A 410 20.45 9.13 -25.49
N SER A 411 21.31 8.46 -24.73
CA SER A 411 20.97 7.25 -23.99
C SER A 411 19.87 7.52 -22.96
N TRP A 412 19.92 8.65 -22.26
CA TRP A 412 18.87 9.05 -21.33
C TRP A 412 17.55 9.30 -22.04
N LEU A 413 17.58 10.06 -23.14
CA LEU A 413 16.39 10.46 -23.90
C LEU A 413 15.69 9.24 -24.52
N TYR A 414 16.44 8.38 -25.22
CA TYR A 414 15.87 7.30 -26.02
C TYR A 414 15.59 6.02 -25.22
N GLN A 415 16.14 5.87 -24.02
CA GLN A 415 15.90 4.72 -23.14
C GLN A 415 16.17 3.37 -23.85
N PRO A 416 17.43 3.08 -24.24
CA PRO A 416 17.76 2.02 -25.20
C PRO A 416 17.32 0.62 -24.77
N TYR A 417 17.09 0.38 -23.47
CA TYR A 417 16.61 -0.92 -22.99
C TYR A 417 15.08 -1.05 -23.02
N ILE A 418 14.34 0.06 -23.14
CA ILE A 418 12.87 0.08 -23.26
C ILE A 418 12.47 -0.01 -24.73
N GLU A 419 12.50 -1.22 -25.26
CA GLU A 419 12.12 -1.52 -26.64
C GLU A 419 10.61 -1.42 -26.90
N ASP A 420 10.21 -1.30 -28.16
CA ASP A 420 8.80 -1.34 -28.58
C ASP A 420 8.11 -2.67 -28.23
N SER A 421 8.88 -3.75 -28.09
CA SER A 421 8.41 -5.03 -27.57
C SER A 421 7.82 -4.90 -26.16
N SER A 422 8.39 -4.05 -25.31
CA SER A 422 7.92 -3.80 -23.94
C SER A 422 6.62 -2.99 -23.92
N LYS A 423 6.48 -2.02 -24.83
CA LYS A 423 5.23 -1.28 -25.01
C LYS A 423 4.12 -2.24 -25.46
N LEU A 424 4.41 -3.12 -26.41
CA LEU A 424 3.47 -4.13 -26.86
C LEU A 424 3.05 -5.09 -25.73
N LEU A 425 3.98 -5.48 -24.86
CA LEU A 425 3.68 -6.29 -23.68
C LEU A 425 2.72 -5.59 -22.71
N LEU A 426 2.94 -4.29 -22.45
CA LEU A 426 2.03 -3.49 -21.63
C LEU A 426 0.64 -3.37 -22.29
N GLU A 427 0.58 -3.08 -23.58
CA GLU A 427 -0.68 -2.99 -24.32
C GLU A 427 -1.44 -4.32 -24.30
N SER A 428 -0.73 -5.43 -24.51
CA SER A 428 -1.31 -6.77 -24.43
C SER A 428 -1.87 -7.07 -23.03
N LEU A 429 -1.14 -6.69 -21.98
CA LEU A 429 -1.60 -6.83 -20.60
C LEU A 429 -2.88 -6.02 -20.32
N LEU A 430 -2.96 -4.79 -20.84
CA LEU A 430 -4.12 -3.92 -20.67
C LEU A 430 -5.35 -4.40 -21.45
N ILE A 431 -5.15 -4.90 -22.67
CA ILE A 431 -6.22 -5.52 -23.47
C ILE A 431 -6.72 -6.78 -22.78
N GLU A 432 -5.81 -7.67 -22.38
CA GLU A 432 -6.15 -8.94 -21.74
C GLU A 432 -6.96 -8.72 -20.45
N THR A 433 -6.63 -7.71 -19.65
CA THR A 433 -7.37 -7.38 -18.42
C THR A 433 -8.62 -6.49 -18.63
N GLY A 434 -8.91 -6.12 -19.88
CA GLY A 434 -10.08 -5.33 -20.26
C GLY A 434 -10.00 -3.84 -19.92
N HIS A 435 -8.80 -3.28 -19.75
CA HIS A 435 -8.58 -1.83 -19.63
C HIS A 435 -8.55 -1.14 -21.00
N ARG A 436 -8.22 -1.87 -22.05
CA ARG A 436 -8.28 -1.39 -23.44
C ARG A 436 -9.16 -2.31 -24.26
N ALA A 437 -9.88 -1.70 -25.20
CA ALA A 437 -10.60 -2.45 -26.22
C ALA A 437 -9.60 -3.03 -27.23
N LEU A 438 -9.95 -4.18 -27.79
CA LEU A 438 -9.27 -4.77 -28.96
C LEU A 438 -9.45 -3.90 -30.20
#